data_AF-A1AYY7-F1
#
_entry.id   AF-A1AYY7-F1
#
_cell.length_a   1.000
_cell.length_b   1.000
_cell.length_c   1.000
_cell.angle_alpha   90.00
_cell.angle_beta   90.00
_cell.angle_gamma   90.00
#
_symmetry.space_group_name_H-M   'P 1'
#
loop_
_entity.id
_entity.type
_entity.pdbx_description
1 polymer ?
#
loop_
_entity_poly.entity_id
_entity_poly.type
_entity_poly.pdbx_seq_one_letter_code
_entity_poly.pdbx_strand_id
1 'polypeptide(L)'
;MKSTPYPYATLGPSYWVDDISECILARDVTLQIDLWDSQVNKGRLEDLTDDVATALRGWSDTDALTMHPMRVTLARVMDDPDGVSVHGVVQVEALVEG
;
A
#
# COMPACT_ATOMS: atom_id res chain seq x y z
N MET A 1 -3.67 -25.03 -3.77
CA MET A 1 -3.41 -23.57 -3.80
C MET A 1 -4.26 -22.97 -4.91
N LYS A 2 -5.06 -21.96 -4.63
CA LYS A 2 -5.90 -21.28 -5.63
C LYS A 2 -4.99 -20.32 -6.40
N SER A 3 -4.81 -20.52 -7.71
CA SER A 3 -4.01 -19.59 -8.53
C SER A 3 -4.85 -18.34 -8.79
N THR A 4 -4.60 -17.26 -8.06
CA THR A 4 -5.23 -15.96 -8.36
C THR A 4 -4.72 -15.48 -9.72
N PRO A 5 -5.61 -15.19 -10.69
CA PRO A 5 -5.17 -14.69 -11.99
C PRO A 5 -4.45 -13.34 -11.87
N TYR A 6 -3.40 -13.14 -12.66
CA TYR A 6 -2.74 -11.84 -12.78
C TYR A 6 -3.57 -10.84 -13.62
N PRO A 7 -3.47 -9.53 -13.34
CA PRO A 7 -2.83 -8.95 -12.15
C PRO A 7 -3.73 -9.02 -10.92
N TYR A 8 -3.14 -9.03 -9.72
CA TYR A 8 -3.89 -8.96 -8.47
C TYR A 8 -3.14 -8.19 -7.37
N ALA A 9 -3.87 -7.78 -6.33
CA ALA A 9 -3.32 -7.12 -5.15
C ALA A 9 -3.52 -7.97 -3.90
N THR A 10 -2.60 -7.84 -2.93
CA THR A 10 -2.72 -8.37 -1.58
C THR A 10 -2.37 -7.29 -0.56
N LEU A 11 -2.95 -7.38 0.65
CA LEU A 11 -2.48 -6.58 1.77
C LEU A 11 -1.22 -7.22 2.33
N GLY A 12 -0.14 -6.45 2.33
CA GLY A 12 1.14 -6.81 2.90
C GLY A 12 1.20 -6.54 4.40
N PRO A 13 2.41 -6.44 4.96
CA PRO A 13 2.61 -6.06 6.34
C PRO A 13 1.95 -4.72 6.67
N SER A 14 1.42 -4.63 7.89
CA SER A 14 1.01 -3.37 8.49
C SER A 14 1.53 -3.29 9.91
N TYR A 15 1.77 -2.08 10.36
CA TYR A 15 2.15 -1.78 11.73
C TYR A 15 1.68 -0.38 12.07
N TRP A 16 1.78 -0.02 13.35
CA TRP A 16 1.56 1.34 13.78
C TRP A 16 2.59 1.71 14.84
N VAL A 17 2.85 3.00 14.95
CA VAL A 17 3.63 3.57 16.04
C VAL A 17 2.75 4.55 16.80
N ASP A 18 3.01 4.64 18.10
CA ASP A 18 2.27 5.52 18.99
C ASP A 18 2.67 6.99 18.68
N ASP A 19 1.68 7.85 18.46
CA ASP A 19 1.88 9.29 18.20
C ASP A 19 1.08 10.11 19.22
N ILE A 20 1.41 9.91 20.50
CA ILE A 20 0.76 10.64 21.59
C ILE A 20 1.30 12.07 21.61
N SER A 21 0.47 13.02 21.17
CA SER A 21 0.65 14.44 21.49
C SER A 21 -0.35 14.86 22.55
N GLU A 22 0.12 15.67 23.51
CA GLU A 22 -0.39 16.20 24.79
C GLU A 22 -1.86 16.00 25.29
N CYS A 23 -2.81 15.41 24.56
CA CYS A 23 -4.16 15.01 25.00
C CYS A 23 -4.91 14.11 23.98
N ILE A 24 -4.31 13.70 22.86
CA ILE A 24 -4.98 12.93 21.80
C ILE A 24 -4.32 11.55 21.70
N LEU A 25 -5.13 10.50 21.76
CA LEU A 25 -4.70 9.16 21.36
C LEU A 25 -4.64 9.15 19.84
N ALA A 26 -3.44 9.11 19.29
CA ALA A 26 -3.22 8.98 17.87
C ALA A 26 -2.15 7.94 17.59
N ARG A 27 -2.27 7.32 16.41
CA ARG A 27 -1.30 6.35 15.92
C ARG A 27 -0.99 6.63 14.46
N ASP A 28 0.28 6.60 14.12
CA ASP A 28 0.74 6.60 12.75
C ASP A 28 0.70 5.15 12.25
N VAL A 29 -0.24 4.87 11.35
CA VAL A 29 -0.44 3.52 10.78
C VAL A 29 0.28 3.43 9.45
N THR A 30 1.12 2.42 9.28
CA THR A 30 1.74 2.05 8.01
C THR A 30 1.08 0.79 7.45
N LEU A 31 0.73 0.81 6.16
CA LEU A 31 0.23 -0.35 5.43
C LEU A 31 0.99 -0.52 4.12
N GLN A 32 1.41 -1.75 3.84
CA GLN A 32 1.91 -2.16 2.53
C GLN A 32 0.79 -2.78 1.69
N ILE A 33 0.70 -2.36 0.42
CA ILE A 33 -0.08 -3.02 -0.62
C ILE A 33 0.92 -3.68 -1.58
N ASP A 34 0.75 -4.98 -1.78
CA ASP A 34 1.54 -5.79 -2.69
C ASP A 34 0.75 -6.03 -3.99
N LEU A 35 1.39 -5.77 -5.12
CA LEU A 35 0.83 -5.89 -6.46
C LEU A 35 1.60 -6.95 -7.23
N TRP A 36 0.89 -7.83 -7.92
CA TRP A 36 1.49 -9.01 -8.53
C TRP A 36 1.12 -9.13 -10.00
N ASP A 37 2.13 -9.43 -10.82
CA ASP A 37 1.98 -9.83 -12.22
C ASP A 37 3.07 -10.85 -12.61
N SER A 38 3.00 -11.36 -13.83
CA SER A 38 4.07 -12.17 -14.45
C SER A 38 5.19 -11.30 -15.00
N GLN A 39 6.43 -11.79 -15.01
CA GLN A 39 7.61 -11.09 -15.54
C GLN A 39 7.44 -10.55 -16.97
N VAL A 40 6.70 -11.26 -17.83
CA VAL A 40 6.45 -10.83 -19.22
C VAL A 40 5.63 -9.53 -19.31
N ASN A 41 4.95 -9.14 -18.23
CA ASN A 41 4.08 -7.97 -18.15
C ASN A 41 4.63 -6.92 -17.16
N LYS A 42 5.95 -6.84 -16.94
CA LYS A 42 6.54 -5.91 -15.96
C LYS A 42 6.09 -4.45 -16.15
N GLY A 43 6.02 -3.96 -17.39
CA GLY A 43 5.53 -2.60 -17.66
C GLY A 43 4.07 -2.39 -17.24
N ARG A 44 3.20 -3.40 -17.39
CA ARG A 44 1.81 -3.34 -16.91
C ARG A 44 1.75 -3.26 -15.38
N LEU A 45 2.68 -3.90 -14.69
CA LEU A 45 2.77 -3.82 -13.23
C LEU A 45 3.33 -2.46 -12.76
N GLU A 46 4.25 -1.86 -13.50
CA GLU A 46 4.71 -0.49 -13.25
C GLU A 46 3.54 0.50 -13.36
N ASP A 47 2.75 0.43 -14.44
CA ASP A 47 1.55 1.24 -14.62
C ASP A 47 0.54 1.02 -13.47
N LEU A 48 0.26 -0.24 -13.12
CA LEU A 48 -0.64 -0.57 -12.01
C LEU A 48 -0.14 -0.03 -10.66
N THR A 49 1.18 -0.07 -10.43
CA THR A 49 1.79 0.44 -9.20
C THR A 49 1.63 1.96 -9.10
N ASP A 50 1.85 2.67 -10.20
CA ASP A 50 1.65 4.12 -10.27
C ASP A 50 0.18 4.51 -10.13
N ASP A 51 -0.74 3.76 -10.74
CA ASP A 51 -2.19 3.97 -10.61
C ASP A 51 -2.66 3.79 -9.16
N VAL A 52 -2.23 2.72 -8.49
CA VAL A 52 -2.56 2.47 -7.08
C VAL A 52 -1.97 3.54 -6.17
N ALA A 53 -0.70 3.90 -6.36
CA ALA A 53 -0.08 4.98 -5.60
C ALA A 53 -0.81 6.31 -5.80
N THR A 54 -1.23 6.61 -7.03
CA THR A 54 -1.97 7.83 -7.36
C THR A 54 -3.37 7.82 -6.73
N ALA A 55 -4.09 6.70 -6.78
CA ALA A 55 -5.42 6.56 -6.19
C ALA A 55 -5.41 6.72 -4.66
N LEU A 56 -4.34 6.27 -4.01
CA LEU A 56 -4.19 6.34 -2.56
C LEU A 56 -3.66 7.70 -2.08
N ARG A 57 -2.82 8.37 -2.85
CA ARG A 57 -2.21 9.64 -2.43
C ARG A 57 -3.26 10.69 -2.06
N GLY A 58 -3.25 11.11 -0.79
CA GLY A 58 -4.14 12.14 -0.26
C GLY A 58 -5.57 11.65 -0.01
N TRP A 59 -5.83 10.35 -0.15
CA TRP A 59 -7.13 9.80 0.22
C TRP A 59 -7.34 9.86 1.73
N SER A 60 -8.54 10.23 2.14
CA SER A 60 -8.98 10.19 3.54
C SER A 60 -10.40 9.67 3.58
N ASP A 61 -10.70 8.80 4.54
CA ASP A 61 -12.07 8.46 4.89
C ASP A 61 -12.68 9.64 5.64
N THR A 62 -13.59 10.35 4.98
CA THR A 62 -14.29 11.51 5.57
C THR A 62 -15.52 11.11 6.37
N ASP A 63 -15.92 9.83 6.32
CA ASP A 63 -17.24 9.38 6.75
C ASP A 63 -17.16 8.55 8.05
N ALA A 64 -16.08 7.78 8.26
CA ALA A 64 -16.03 6.79 9.33
C ALA A 64 -14.89 6.95 10.35
N LEU A 65 -13.80 7.64 10.03
CA LEU A 65 -12.62 7.75 10.89
C LEU A 65 -12.09 9.18 10.97
N THR A 66 -11.58 9.57 12.13
CA THR A 66 -10.71 10.74 12.26
C THR A 66 -9.32 10.37 11.74
N MET A 67 -9.18 10.26 10.42
CA MET A 67 -7.93 9.91 9.74
C MET A 67 -7.47 11.08 8.87
N HIS A 68 -6.19 11.43 8.99
CA HIS A 68 -5.57 12.43 8.12
C HIS A 68 -5.37 11.87 6.71
N PRO A 69 -5.32 12.71 5.67
CA PRO A 69 -5.02 12.28 4.31
C PRO A 69 -3.78 11.39 4.24
N MET A 70 -3.93 10.20 3.66
CA MET A 70 -2.85 9.23 3.61
C MET A 70 -1.72 9.70 2.69
N ARG A 71 -0.49 9.36 3.07
CA ARG A 71 0.73 9.64 2.32
C ARG A 71 1.28 8.34 1.74
N VAL A 72 1.60 8.34 0.46
CA VAL A 72 2.42 7.27 -0.14
C VAL A 72 3.88 7.53 0.23
N THR A 73 4.50 6.60 0.98
CA THR A 73 5.90 6.71 1.43
C THR A 73 6.87 5.87 0.62
N LEU A 74 6.36 4.86 -0.11
CA LEU A 74 7.16 4.05 -1.04
C LEU A 74 6.28 3.60 -2.21
N ALA A 75 6.85 3.65 -3.42
CA ALA A 75 6.35 2.93 -4.58
C ALA A 75 7.57 2.29 -5.28
N ARG A 76 7.55 0.98 -5.51
CA ARG A 76 8.64 0.27 -6.20
C ARG A 76 8.11 -0.97 -6.92
N VAL A 77 8.82 -1.38 -7.97
CA VAL A 77 8.61 -2.66 -8.66
C VAL A 77 9.93 -3.43 -8.68
N MET A 78 9.87 -4.72 -8.37
CA MET A 78 11.02 -5.62 -8.29
C MET A 78 10.69 -7.00 -8.86
N ASP A 79 11.70 -7.74 -9.27
CA ASP A 79 11.52 -9.14 -9.67
C ASP A 79 11.37 -9.99 -8.40
N ASP A 80 10.43 -10.94 -8.40
CA ASP A 80 10.25 -11.84 -7.26
C ASP A 80 11.29 -12.99 -7.30
N PRO A 81 11.74 -13.51 -6.14
CA PRO A 81 12.71 -14.61 -6.11
C PRO A 81 12.25 -15.91 -6.78
N ASP A 82 10.95 -16.05 -7.07
CA ASP A 82 10.39 -17.20 -7.78
C ASP A 82 10.83 -17.29 -9.27
N GLY A 83 11.38 -16.19 -9.82
CA GLY A 83 11.83 -16.11 -11.21
C GLY A 83 10.70 -16.11 -12.26
N VAL A 84 9.45 -15.94 -11.85
CA VAL A 84 8.25 -15.97 -12.71
C VAL A 84 7.39 -14.73 -12.51
N SER A 85 7.26 -14.24 -11.29
CA SER A 85 6.46 -13.08 -10.95
C SER A 85 7.31 -11.80 -10.81
N VAL A 86 6.61 -10.69 -10.93
CA VAL A 86 7.09 -9.35 -10.58
C VAL A 86 6.20 -8.80 -9.49
N HIS A 87 6.82 -8.07 -8.57
CA HIS A 87 6.22 -7.60 -7.33
C HIS A 87 6.31 -6.08 -7.24
N GLY A 88 5.16 -5.42 -7.29
CA GLY A 88 4.97 -4.01 -7.00
C GLY A 88 4.65 -3.82 -5.52
N VAL A 89 5.21 -2.80 -4.91
CA VAL A 89 5.01 -2.46 -3.50
C VAL A 89 4.62 -0.99 -3.41
N VAL A 90 3.45 -0.72 -2.85
CA VAL A 90 3.02 0.63 -2.45
C VAL A 90 2.90 0.65 -0.92
N GLN A 91 3.66 1.50 -0.25
CA GLN A 91 3.53 1.73 1.18
C GLN A 91 2.81 3.05 1.42
N VAL A 92 1.79 3.02 2.27
CA VAL A 92 1.05 4.20 2.72
C VAL A 92 1.15 4.38 4.22
N GLU A 93 1.08 5.63 4.65
CA GLU A 93 1.00 6.04 6.04
C GLU A 93 -0.18 6.97 6.27
N ALA A 94 -0.88 6.81 7.38
CA ALA A 94 -1.93 7.73 7.80
C ALA A 94 -1.96 7.86 9.33
N LEU A 95 -2.11 9.09 9.80
CA LEU A 95 -2.39 9.38 11.21
C LEU A 95 -3.86 9.11 11.47
N VAL A 96 -4.14 8.28 12.47
CA VAL A 96 -5.49 7.93 12.91
C VAL A 96 -5.66 8.32 14.37
N GLU A 97 -6.67 9.11 14.67
CA GLU A 97 -7.03 9.56 16.03
C GLU A 97 -8.18 8.69 16.59
N GLY A 98 -8.09 8.32 17.88
CA GLY A 98 -9.12 7.51 18.56
C GLY A 98 -8.75 7.01 19.94
#